data_AF-A0AAC9FCP0-F1
#
_entry.id   AF-A0AAC9FCP0-F1
#
_cell.length_a   1.000
_cell.length_b   1.000
_cell.length_c   1.000
_cell.angle_alpha   90.00
_cell.angle_beta   90.00
_cell.angle_gamma   90.00
#
_symmetry.space_group_name_H-M   'P 1'
#
loop_
_entity.id
_entity.type
_entity.pdbx_description
1 polymer ?
#
loop_
_entity_poly.entity_id
_entity_poly.type
_entity_poly.pdbx_seq_one_letter_code
_entity_poly.pdbx_strand_id
1 'polypeptide(L)'
;MRHSQTLHVTACGSGNFLVPVLTRKLLTVAAKHGKSDFEKRHYALFALMCTYGIELLPDNAAECRDNLATLFNAFLGIDQDDDWARAARAVLEVNIVQGDALTMTTPSGGPITFAEWGYLGKGKFQRRDFRYDELTQRSAWEAEGSLFADMGADLFAPQTTYPTMTVADLAGQVNAA
;
A
#
# COMPACT_ATOMS: atom_id res chain seq x y z
N MET A 1 -9.86 12.48 -13.39
CA MET A 1 -9.41 11.50 -12.37
C MET A 1 -9.23 10.16 -13.06
N ARG A 2 -8.02 9.82 -13.51
CA ARG A 2 -7.75 8.44 -13.97
C ARG A 2 -7.48 7.62 -12.72
N HIS A 3 -8.14 6.47 -12.61
CA HIS A 3 -8.02 5.54 -11.49
C HIS A 3 -6.54 5.37 -11.10
N SER A 4 -6.24 5.54 -9.81
CA SER A 4 -4.96 5.11 -9.26
C SER A 4 -4.86 3.62 -9.54
N GLN A 5 -4.08 3.21 -10.54
CA GLN A 5 -3.81 1.80 -10.78
C GLN A 5 -2.96 1.31 -9.60
N THR A 6 -3.65 0.68 -8.65
CA THR A 6 -3.07 -0.17 -7.63
C THR A 6 -2.44 -1.37 -8.34
N LEU A 7 -1.13 -1.54 -8.20
CA LEU A 7 -0.40 -2.66 -8.81
C LEU A 7 -0.07 -3.65 -7.70
N HIS A 8 -0.54 -4.89 -7.84
CA HIS A 8 -0.19 -6.00 -6.95
C HIS A 8 0.85 -6.87 -7.66
N VAL A 9 1.95 -7.15 -6.98
CA VAL A 9 2.97 -8.08 -7.47
C VAL A 9 3.07 -9.23 -6.47
N THR A 10 2.82 -10.45 -6.93
CA THR A 10 3.10 -11.68 -6.19
C THR A 10 4.57 -12.05 -6.43
N ALA A 11 5.29 -12.48 -5.38
CA ALA A 11 6.73 -12.75 -5.42
C ALA A 11 7.58 -11.52 -5.79
N CYS A 12 7.48 -10.45 -4.99
CA CYS A 12 8.23 -9.22 -5.24
C CYS A 12 9.76 -9.39 -5.05
N GLY A 13 10.22 -10.49 -4.44
CA GLY A 13 11.62 -10.71 -4.07
C GLY A 13 12.10 -9.64 -3.11
N SER A 14 13.38 -9.25 -3.20
CA SER A 14 13.95 -8.12 -2.46
C SER A 14 13.49 -6.74 -2.93
N GLY A 15 12.43 -6.65 -3.76
CA GLY A 15 11.90 -5.39 -4.29
C GLY A 15 12.35 -5.04 -5.71
N ASN A 16 13.00 -5.95 -6.43
CA ASN A 16 13.44 -5.76 -7.82
C ASN A 16 12.32 -5.28 -8.77
N PHE A 17 11.07 -5.66 -8.50
CA PHE A 17 9.91 -5.19 -9.26
C PHE A 17 9.27 -3.93 -8.68
N LEU A 18 9.18 -3.82 -7.36
CA LEU A 18 8.46 -2.72 -6.70
C LEU A 18 9.26 -1.42 -6.67
N VAL A 19 10.59 -1.48 -6.61
CA VAL A 19 11.47 -0.30 -6.63
C VAL A 19 11.30 0.51 -7.92
N PRO A 20 11.38 -0.07 -9.14
CA PRO A 20 11.09 0.65 -10.38
C PRO A 20 9.66 1.18 -10.48
N VAL A 21 8.67 0.46 -9.93
CA VAL A 21 7.26 0.87 -9.92
C VAL A 21 7.09 2.11 -9.04
N LEU A 22 7.58 2.07 -7.80
CA LEU A 22 7.53 3.20 -6.88
C LEU A 22 8.30 4.40 -7.47
N THR A 23 9.47 4.16 -8.07
CA THR A 23 10.27 5.20 -8.72
C THR A 23 9.46 5.97 -9.77
N ARG A 24 8.75 5.27 -10.66
CA ARG A 24 7.89 5.91 -11.69
C ARG A 24 6.74 6.70 -11.06
N LYS A 25 6.13 6.16 -10.00
CA LYS A 25 5.06 6.87 -9.26
C LYS A 25 5.61 8.16 -8.64
N LEU A 26 6.77 8.11 -7.98
CA LEU A 26 7.42 9.27 -7.37
C LEU A 26 7.86 10.32 -8.39
N LEU A 27 8.38 9.91 -9.56
CA LEU A 27 8.66 10.84 -10.65
C LEU A 27 7.39 11.56 -11.14
N THR A 28 6.26 10.86 -11.19
CA THR A 28 4.97 11.47 -11.52
C THR A 28 4.52 12.48 -10.44
N VAL A 29 4.76 12.16 -9.16
CA VAL A 29 4.50 13.08 -8.04
C VAL A 29 5.37 14.33 -8.18
N ALA A 30 6.67 14.20 -8.43
CA ALA A 30 7.57 15.33 -8.63
C ALA A 30 7.10 16.23 -9.79
N ALA A 31 6.69 15.64 -10.92
CA ALA A 31 6.22 16.39 -12.08
C ALA A 31 4.90 17.14 -11.83
N LYS A 32 3.96 16.56 -11.08
CA LYS A 32 2.61 17.12 -10.88
C LYS A 32 2.48 17.99 -9.62
N HIS A 33 3.17 17.61 -8.55
CA HIS A 33 3.01 18.18 -7.21
C HIS A 33 4.30 18.76 -6.64
N GLY A 34 5.42 18.68 -7.35
CA GLY A 34 6.73 19.16 -6.88
C GLY A 34 6.83 20.66 -6.60
N LYS A 35 5.85 21.47 -7.02
CA LYS A 35 5.80 22.92 -6.73
C LYS A 35 5.38 23.25 -5.29
N SER A 36 4.68 22.32 -4.62
CA SER A 36 4.23 22.48 -3.24
C SER A 36 4.85 21.38 -2.41
N ASP A 37 5.68 21.74 -1.42
CA ASP A 37 6.33 20.75 -0.55
C ASP A 37 5.28 19.91 0.18
N PHE A 38 4.20 20.56 0.64
CA PHE A 38 3.06 19.88 1.23
C PHE A 38 2.47 18.83 0.28
N GLU A 39 2.11 19.21 -0.95
CA GLU A 39 1.51 18.24 -1.89
C GLU A 39 2.51 17.15 -2.28
N LYS A 40 3.77 17.51 -2.56
CA LYS A 40 4.83 16.58 -2.91
C LYS A 40 4.95 15.48 -1.86
N ARG A 41 5.07 15.83 -0.58
CA ARG A 41 5.23 14.86 0.51
C ARG A 41 3.99 13.96 0.67
N HIS A 42 2.79 14.54 0.68
CA HIS A 42 1.55 13.78 0.87
C HIS A 42 1.25 12.85 -0.32
N TYR A 43 1.45 13.30 -1.55
CA TYR A 43 1.26 12.46 -2.73
C TYR A 43 2.39 11.44 -2.90
N ALA A 44 3.60 11.71 -2.40
CA ALA A 44 4.66 10.70 -2.35
C ALA A 44 4.28 9.56 -1.38
N LEU A 45 3.80 9.91 -0.19
CA LEU A 45 3.34 8.90 0.77
C LEU A 45 2.14 8.13 0.21
N PHE A 46 1.21 8.82 -0.46
CA PHE A 46 0.10 8.16 -1.12
C PHE A 46 0.55 7.22 -2.25
N ALA A 47 1.58 7.59 -3.02
CA ALA A 47 2.16 6.71 -4.03
C ALA A 47 2.76 5.43 -3.41
N LEU A 48 3.40 5.55 -2.25
CA LEU A 48 3.90 4.42 -1.47
C LEU A 48 2.74 3.55 -0.95
N MET A 49 1.70 4.18 -0.40
CA MET A 49 0.47 3.51 0.02
C MET A 49 -0.22 2.76 -1.13
N CYS A 50 -0.03 3.16 -2.38
CA CYS A 50 -0.54 2.45 -3.56
C CYS A 50 0.44 1.41 -4.15
N THR A 51 1.42 0.94 -3.36
CA THR A 51 2.41 -0.08 -3.73
C THR A 51 2.30 -1.25 -2.77
N TYR A 52 2.15 -2.46 -3.31
CA TYR A 52 1.86 -3.67 -2.54
C TYR A 52 2.65 -4.86 -3.05
N GLY A 53 3.01 -5.75 -2.14
CA GLY A 53 3.73 -6.98 -2.44
C GLY A 53 3.32 -8.11 -1.52
N ILE A 54 3.25 -9.32 -2.06
CA ILE A 54 3.19 -10.54 -1.27
C ILE A 54 4.50 -11.29 -1.52
N GLU A 55 5.21 -11.59 -0.44
CA GLU A 55 6.48 -12.29 -0.48
C GLU A 55 6.45 -13.50 0.43
N LEU A 56 6.99 -14.63 -0.04
CA LEU A 56 6.94 -15.88 0.70
C LEU A 56 7.96 -15.89 1.84
N LEU A 57 9.17 -15.40 1.56
CA LEU A 57 10.29 -15.46 2.49
C LEU A 57 10.36 -14.19 3.36
N PRO A 58 10.50 -14.32 4.70
CA PRO A 58 10.44 -13.19 5.62
C PRO A 58 11.60 -12.20 5.44
N ASP A 59 12.79 -12.70 5.11
CA ASP A 59 13.99 -11.91 4.83
C ASP A 59 13.82 -11.08 3.55
N ASN A 60 13.29 -11.67 2.48
CA ASN A 60 12.97 -10.94 1.25
C ASN A 60 11.91 -9.86 1.49
N ALA A 61 10.88 -10.16 2.30
CA ALA A 61 9.84 -9.19 2.63
C ALA A 61 10.43 -8.00 3.39
N ALA A 62 11.27 -8.25 4.39
CA ALA A 62 11.97 -7.21 5.16
C ALA A 62 12.89 -6.38 4.26
N GLU A 63 13.72 -7.02 3.44
CA GLU A 63 14.62 -6.33 2.49
C GLU A 63 13.83 -5.47 1.49
N CYS A 64 12.69 -5.97 1.00
CA CYS A 64 11.81 -5.21 0.12
C CYS A 64 11.29 -3.93 0.80
N ARG A 65 10.86 -4.01 2.06
CA ARG A 65 10.43 -2.84 2.83
C ARG A 65 11.57 -1.84 3.02
N ASP A 66 12.77 -2.30 3.36
CA ASP A 66 13.94 -1.44 3.53
C ASP A 66 14.33 -0.72 2.24
N ASN A 67 14.31 -1.44 1.11
CA ASN A 67 14.61 -0.86 -0.20
C ASN A 67 13.59 0.21 -0.61
N LEU A 68 12.29 -0.04 -0.39
CA LEU A 68 11.22 0.92 -0.68
C LEU A 68 11.26 2.14 0.26
N ALA A 69 11.55 1.92 1.56
CA ALA A 69 11.70 3.00 2.54
C ALA A 69 12.91 3.88 2.20
N THR A 70 14.04 3.28 1.83
CA THR A 70 15.25 3.99 1.42
C THR A 70 14.98 4.86 0.18
N LEU A 71 14.31 4.31 -0.83
CA LEU A 71 13.92 5.07 -2.02
C LEU A 71 12.99 6.25 -1.68
N PHE A 72 12.01 6.03 -0.81
CA PHE A 72 11.08 7.07 -0.37
C PHE A 72 11.81 8.21 0.38
N ASN A 73 12.68 7.85 1.33
CA ASN A 73 13.45 8.80 2.12
C ASN A 73 14.37 9.63 1.23
N ALA A 74 15.07 8.98 0.29
CA ALA A 74 15.92 9.67 -0.68
C ALA A 74 15.13 10.64 -1.58
N PHE A 75 13.91 10.28 -2.00
CA PHE A 75 13.05 11.15 -2.81
C PHE A 75 12.60 12.42 -2.06
N LEU A 76 12.35 12.30 -0.76
CA LEU A 76 11.98 13.45 0.07
C LEU A 76 13.19 14.20 0.65
N GLY A 77 14.37 13.59 0.65
CA GLY A 77 15.57 14.16 1.27
C GLY A 77 15.47 14.22 2.79
N ILE A 78 14.97 13.15 3.41
CA ILE A 78 14.72 13.05 4.85
C ILE A 78 15.52 11.90 5.46
N ASP A 79 15.80 12.00 6.76
CA ASP A 79 16.45 10.96 7.53
C ASP A 79 15.44 9.92 8.08
N GLN A 80 15.95 8.76 8.49
CA GLN A 80 15.14 7.65 9.00
C GLN A 80 14.32 7.97 10.27
N ASP A 81 14.72 9.01 11.01
CA ASP A 81 14.09 9.45 12.25
C ASP A 81 13.03 10.56 12.01
N ASP A 82 12.77 10.92 10.75
CA ASP A 82 11.69 11.83 10.39
C ASP A 82 10.32 11.12 10.51
N ASP A 83 9.27 11.87 10.89
CA ASP A 83 7.90 11.34 10.93
C ASP A 83 7.45 10.75 9.59
N TRP A 84 7.88 11.34 8.47
CA TRP A 84 7.57 10.82 7.14
C TRP A 84 8.22 9.46 6.89
N ALA A 85 9.45 9.26 7.35
CA ALA A 85 10.15 7.99 7.24
C ALA A 85 9.49 6.91 8.12
N ARG A 86 9.10 7.26 9.35
CA ARG A 86 8.34 6.36 10.24
C ARG A 86 6.98 6.00 9.64
N ALA A 87 6.23 6.98 9.14
CA ALA A 87 4.94 6.75 8.50
C ALA A 87 5.08 5.83 7.27
N ALA A 88 6.12 6.02 6.46
CA ALA A 88 6.41 5.15 5.33
C ALA A 88 6.67 3.69 5.75
N ARG A 89 7.43 3.47 6.83
CA ARG A 89 7.66 2.14 7.40
C ARG A 89 6.37 1.49 7.89
N ALA A 90 5.53 2.23 8.63
CA ALA A 90 4.23 1.73 9.08
C ALA A 90 3.33 1.30 7.90
N VAL A 91 3.33 2.08 6.81
CA VAL A 91 2.60 1.72 5.58
C VAL A 91 3.19 0.46 4.93
N LEU A 92 4.51 0.36 4.84
CA LEU A 92 5.20 -0.77 4.19
C LEU A 92 5.03 -2.10 4.96
N GLU A 93 4.97 -2.06 6.29
CA GLU A 93 4.65 -3.25 7.10
C GLU A 93 3.27 -3.82 6.77
N VAL A 94 2.31 -2.95 6.47
CA VAL A 94 0.94 -3.33 6.13
C VAL A 94 0.85 -3.75 4.66
N ASN A 95 1.58 -3.08 3.77
CA ASN A 95 1.44 -3.24 2.33
C ASN A 95 2.33 -4.34 1.72
N ILE A 96 3.45 -4.67 2.36
CA ILE A 96 4.37 -5.74 1.95
C ILE A 96 4.16 -6.90 2.92
N VAL A 97 3.31 -7.84 2.54
CA VAL A 97 2.86 -8.93 3.41
C VAL A 97 3.74 -10.16 3.19
N GLN A 98 4.18 -10.77 4.29
CA GLN A 98 4.71 -12.12 4.22
C GLN A 98 3.55 -13.12 4.06
N GLY A 99 3.49 -13.83 2.94
CA GLY A 99 2.42 -14.76 2.66
C GLY A 99 2.68 -15.64 1.45
N ASP A 100 1.99 -16.77 1.41
CA ASP A 100 1.96 -17.64 0.24
C ASP A 100 0.80 -17.19 -0.66
N ALA A 101 1.15 -16.63 -1.82
CA ALA A 101 0.17 -16.14 -2.78
C ALA A 101 -0.59 -17.27 -3.50
N LEU A 102 -0.06 -18.50 -3.52
CA LEU A 102 -0.71 -19.67 -4.11
C LEU A 102 -1.81 -20.21 -3.20
N THR A 103 -1.55 -20.26 -1.88
CA THR A 103 -2.54 -20.68 -0.89
C THR A 103 -3.36 -19.52 -0.33
N MET A 104 -3.00 -18.28 -0.66
CA MET A 104 -3.61 -17.04 -0.17
C MET A 104 -3.60 -16.91 1.37
N THR A 105 -2.59 -17.49 2.02
CA THR A 105 -2.48 -17.51 3.48
C THR A 105 -1.19 -16.86 3.98
N THR A 106 -1.26 -16.26 5.16
CA THR A 106 -0.09 -15.86 5.94
C THR A 106 0.60 -17.10 6.53
N PRO A 107 1.84 -16.99 7.05
CA PRO A 107 2.52 -18.09 7.73
C PRO A 107 1.76 -18.66 8.93
N SER A 108 0.89 -17.85 9.56
CA SER A 108 0.02 -18.29 10.66
C SER A 108 -1.23 -19.05 10.18
N GLY A 109 -1.39 -19.27 8.88
CA GLY A 109 -2.54 -19.94 8.27
C GLY A 109 -3.79 -19.05 8.16
N GLY A 110 -3.68 -17.76 8.48
CA GLY A 110 -4.77 -16.79 8.31
C GLY A 110 -4.87 -16.30 6.87
N PRO A 111 -6.03 -15.74 6.45
CA PRO A 111 -6.17 -15.17 5.12
C PRO A 111 -5.29 -13.93 4.96
N ILE A 112 -4.76 -13.71 3.76
CA ILE A 112 -4.06 -12.46 3.44
C ILE A 112 -5.10 -11.33 3.37
N THR A 113 -4.83 -10.22 4.07
CA THR A 113 -5.63 -9.00 4.00
C THR A 113 -4.92 -7.95 3.15
N PHE A 114 -5.71 -7.17 2.43
CA PHE A 114 -5.25 -6.09 1.59
C PHE A 114 -5.72 -4.75 2.16
N ALA A 115 -4.77 -3.88 2.51
CA ALA A 115 -5.08 -2.53 2.91
C ALA A 115 -5.34 -1.67 1.68
N GLU A 116 -6.48 -1.00 1.60
CA GLU A 116 -6.75 0.03 0.61
C GLU A 116 -6.63 1.40 1.27
N TRP A 117 -5.80 2.25 0.69
CA TRP A 117 -5.59 3.61 1.17
C TRP A 117 -6.28 4.64 0.28
N GLY A 118 -6.96 5.59 0.92
CA GLY A 118 -7.55 6.77 0.28
C GLY A 118 -6.92 8.06 0.81
N TYR A 119 -6.50 8.95 -0.08
CA TYR A 119 -6.11 10.31 0.29
C TYR A 119 -7.31 11.24 0.25
N LEU A 120 -7.71 11.77 1.41
CA LEU A 120 -8.87 12.63 1.59
C LEU A 120 -8.54 14.13 1.37
N GLY A 121 -7.29 14.44 1.04
CA GLY A 121 -6.79 15.81 0.97
C GLY A 121 -6.41 16.36 2.34
N LYS A 122 -5.77 17.54 2.35
CA LYS A 122 -5.36 18.26 3.57
C LYS A 122 -4.54 17.39 4.55
N GLY A 123 -3.74 16.47 4.03
CA GLY A 123 -2.87 15.60 4.81
C GLY A 123 -3.55 14.47 5.58
N LYS A 124 -4.75 14.09 5.14
CA LYS A 124 -5.57 13.05 5.76
C LYS A 124 -5.67 11.81 4.88
N PHE A 125 -5.48 10.65 5.48
CA PHE A 125 -5.55 9.34 4.84
C PHE A 125 -6.58 8.46 5.53
N GLN A 126 -7.17 7.52 4.81
CA GLN A 126 -8.04 6.50 5.37
C GLN A 126 -7.63 5.13 4.86
N ARG A 127 -7.57 4.15 5.77
CA ARG A 127 -7.33 2.75 5.44
C ARG A 127 -8.62 1.95 5.53
N ARG A 128 -8.82 1.03 4.59
CA ARG A 128 -9.86 0.01 4.62
C ARG A 128 -9.24 -1.34 4.29
N ASP A 129 -9.39 -2.33 5.13
CA ASP A 129 -8.80 -3.65 4.90
C ASP A 129 -9.86 -4.59 4.31
N PHE A 130 -9.46 -5.34 3.28
CA PHE A 130 -10.29 -6.31 2.55
C PHE A 130 -9.62 -7.68 2.56
N ARG A 131 -10.37 -8.77 2.45
CA ARG A 131 -9.79 -10.11 2.31
C ARG A 131 -9.36 -10.35 0.86
N TYR A 132 -8.16 -10.91 0.66
CA TYR A 132 -7.56 -11.03 -0.67
C TYR A 132 -8.32 -12.00 -1.58
N ASP A 133 -8.79 -13.12 -1.03
CA ASP A 133 -9.62 -14.10 -1.73
C ASP A 133 -10.92 -13.48 -2.28
N GLU A 134 -11.59 -12.63 -1.50
CA GLU A 134 -12.79 -11.90 -1.93
C GLU A 134 -12.48 -10.94 -3.09
N LEU A 135 -11.35 -10.24 -3.05
CA LEU A 135 -10.92 -9.36 -4.14
C LEU A 135 -10.62 -10.12 -5.44
N THR A 136 -9.96 -11.28 -5.35
CA THR A 136 -9.68 -12.10 -6.55
C THR A 136 -10.95 -12.59 -7.22
N GLN A 137 -11.96 -12.96 -6.43
CA GLN A 137 -13.26 -13.33 -6.95
C GLN A 137 -13.96 -12.13 -7.62
N ARG A 138 -13.83 -10.91 -7.07
CA ARG A 138 -14.37 -9.68 -7.71
C ARG A 138 -13.78 -9.46 -9.11
N SER A 139 -12.46 -9.56 -9.26
CA SER A 139 -11.82 -9.41 -10.58
C SER A 139 -12.27 -10.47 -11.59
N ALA A 140 -12.56 -11.70 -11.13
CA ALA A 140 -13.13 -12.73 -11.97
C ALA A 140 -14.58 -12.40 -12.38
N TRP A 141 -15.40 -11.88 -11.45
CA TRP A 141 -16.80 -11.48 -11.71
C TRP A 141 -16.93 -10.24 -12.61
N GLU A 142 -16.05 -9.24 -12.47
CA GLU A 142 -16.04 -8.05 -13.32
C GLU A 142 -15.61 -8.37 -14.76
N ALA A 143 -14.73 -9.37 -14.95
CA ALA A 143 -14.32 -9.84 -16.27
C ALA A 143 -15.45 -10.57 -17.03
N GLU A 144 -16.42 -11.15 -16.32
CA GLU A 144 -17.56 -11.88 -16.90
C GLU A 144 -18.80 -11.01 -17.17
N GLY A 145 -18.78 -9.71 -16.84
CA GLY A 145 -19.84 -8.76 -17.24
C GLY A 145 -21.24 -9.10 -16.71
N SER A 146 -21.34 -9.61 -15.48
CA SER A 146 -22.58 -10.18 -14.95
C SER A 146 -23.57 -9.15 -14.39
N LEU A 147 -24.86 -9.47 -14.59
CA LEU A 147 -26.11 -8.74 -14.28
C LEU A 147 -26.34 -8.42 -12.78
N PHE A 148 -25.38 -8.67 -11.89
CA PHE A 148 -25.49 -8.61 -10.43
C PHE A 148 -24.58 -7.56 -9.76
N ALA A 149 -24.20 -6.50 -10.47
CA ALA A 149 -23.35 -5.43 -9.93
C ALA A 149 -23.85 -4.87 -8.57
N ASP A 150 -25.17 -4.87 -8.36
CA ASP A 150 -25.81 -4.39 -7.12
C ASP A 150 -25.79 -5.41 -5.96
N MET A 151 -25.67 -6.72 -6.22
CA MET A 151 -25.52 -7.75 -5.17
C MET A 151 -24.06 -7.94 -4.73
N GLY A 152 -23.10 -7.37 -5.45
CA GLY A 152 -21.68 -7.42 -5.08
C GLY A 152 -21.31 -6.48 -3.93
N ALA A 153 -22.06 -5.40 -3.69
CA ALA A 153 -21.66 -4.35 -2.75
C ALA A 153 -21.49 -4.86 -1.30
N ASP A 154 -22.34 -5.79 -0.84
CA ASP A 154 -22.28 -6.37 0.51
C ASP A 154 -21.27 -7.52 0.63
N LEU A 155 -20.98 -8.25 -0.47
CA LEU A 155 -19.96 -9.32 -0.51
C LEU A 155 -18.52 -8.78 -0.47
N PHE A 156 -18.37 -7.48 -0.60
CA PHE A 156 -17.12 -6.78 -0.85
C PHE A 156 -16.88 -5.63 0.13
N ALA A 157 -17.63 -5.62 1.23
CA ALA A 157 -17.47 -4.66 2.30
C ALA A 157 -16.09 -4.82 2.96
N PRO A 158 -15.45 -3.71 3.38
CA PRO A 158 -14.18 -3.80 4.11
C PRO A 158 -14.40 -4.55 5.42
N GLN A 159 -13.49 -5.48 5.73
CA GLN A 159 -13.48 -6.16 7.03
C GLN A 159 -13.22 -5.17 8.17
N THR A 160 -12.40 -4.15 7.90
CA THR A 160 -12.11 -3.11 8.88
C THR A 160 -11.94 -1.77 8.18
N THR A 161 -12.57 -0.74 8.73
CA THR A 161 -12.36 0.65 8.31
C THR A 161 -11.73 1.42 9.45
N TYR A 162 -10.59 2.05 9.19
CA TYR A 162 -9.84 2.78 10.19
C TYR A 162 -10.28 4.25 10.25
N PRO A 163 -10.09 4.92 11.40
CA PRO A 163 -10.21 6.37 11.48
C PRO A 163 -9.31 7.07 10.46
N THR A 164 -9.64 8.32 10.17
CA THR A 164 -8.77 9.17 9.37
C THR A 164 -7.46 9.41 10.11
N MET A 165 -6.34 9.20 9.43
CA MET A 165 -4.98 9.31 9.98
C MET A 165 -4.20 10.42 9.30
N THR A 166 -3.35 11.08 10.07
CA THR A 166 -2.30 11.98 9.60
C THR A 166 -0.95 11.25 9.54
N VAL A 167 0.07 11.92 9.02
CA VAL A 167 1.45 11.39 9.02
C VAL A 167 1.93 11.11 10.45
N ALA A 168 1.60 11.96 11.42
CA ALA A 168 1.97 11.77 12.82
C ALA A 168 1.29 10.53 13.42
N ASP A 169 0.01 10.31 13.12
CA ASP A 169 -0.72 9.13 13.58
C ASP A 169 -0.11 7.83 13.02
N LEU A 170 0.30 7.85 11.74
CA LEU A 170 0.98 6.73 11.09
C LEU A 170 2.39 6.51 11.66
N ALA A 171 3.14 7.59 11.88
CA ALA A 171 4.48 7.53 12.46
C ALA A 171 4.47 6.92 13.88
N GLY A 172 3.43 7.20 14.66
CA GLY A 172 3.25 6.63 15.99
C GLY A 172 3.01 5.12 16.02
N GLN A 173 2.58 4.51 14.90
CA GLN A 173 2.28 3.07 14.83
C GLN A 173 3.54 2.20 14.82
N VAL A 174 4.68 2.74 14.39
CA VAL A 174 5.96 1.99 14.32
C VAL A 174 6.44 1.54 15.71
N ASN A 175 6.10 2.28 16.76
CA ASN A 175 6.57 2.03 18.13
C ASN A 175 5.60 1.15 18.96
N ALA A 176 4.50 0.67 18.37
CA ALA A 176 3.46 -0.08 19.05
C ALA A 176 3.49 -1.59 18.76
N ALA A 177 4.49 -2.08 18.03
CA ALA A 177 4.68 -3.48 17.66
C ALA A 177 5.74 -4.17 18.52
#